data_AF-A0A2A4T3P8-F1
#
_entry.id   AF-A0A2A4T3P8-F1
#
_cell.length_a   1.000
_cell.length_b   1.000
_cell.length_c   1.000
_cell.angle_alpha   90.00
_cell.angle_beta   90.00
_cell.angle_gamma   90.00
#
_symmetry.space_group_name_H-M   'P 1'
#
loop_
_entity.id
_entity.type
_entity.pdbx_description
1 polymer ?
#
loop_
_entity_poly.entity_id
_entity_poly.type
_entity_poly.pdbx_seq_one_letter_code
_entity_poly.pdbx_strand_id
1 'polypeptide(L)'
;MRPSKKAVRRARLSLQFKRLREDRQCFRVLKVSAKVVEFFFGGHTIRFEYDKGRVARIGGDYRYLGVEDYAALYILAEMLMMAALAGYKKKARKKEAKKKKKKQLSFIGI
;
A
#
# COMPACT_ATOMS: atom_id res chain seq x y z
N MET A 1 -1.72 17.85 45.24
CA MET A 1 -1.53 16.40 45.49
C MET A 1 -0.69 15.81 44.36
N ARG A 2 0.47 15.19 44.63
CA ARG A 2 1.30 14.56 43.56
C ARG A 2 0.81 13.14 43.29
N PRO A 3 0.59 12.74 42.02
CA PRO A 3 0.11 11.40 41.71
C PRO A 3 1.15 10.32 42.06
N SER A 4 0.67 9.15 42.47
CA SER A 4 1.55 8.03 42.81
C SER A 4 2.26 7.47 41.57
N LYS A 5 3.45 6.89 41.74
CA LYS A 5 4.20 6.26 40.63
C LYS A 5 3.38 5.20 39.89
N LYS A 6 2.49 4.47 40.59
CA LYS A 6 1.57 3.49 39.98
C LYS A 6 0.51 4.16 39.12
N ALA A 7 -0.07 5.29 39.55
CA ALA A 7 -1.06 6.03 38.78
C ALA A 7 -0.46 6.59 37.48
N VAL A 8 0.75 7.15 37.55
CA VAL A 8 1.49 7.65 36.37
C VAL A 8 1.77 6.52 35.39
N ARG A 9 2.21 5.34 35.87
CA ARG A 9 2.46 4.17 35.02
C ARG A 9 1.19 3.66 34.34
N ARG A 10 0.06 3.58 35.06
CA ARG A 10 -1.25 3.19 34.50
C ARG A 10 -1.72 4.16 33.42
N ALA A 11 -1.63 5.47 33.67
CA ALA A 11 -1.99 6.50 32.70
C ALA A 11 -1.14 6.37 31.42
N ARG A 12 0.17 6.19 31.56
CA ARG A 12 1.09 6.02 30.42
C ARG A 12 0.76 4.80 29.57
N LEU A 13 0.46 3.66 30.22
CA LEU A 13 0.04 2.44 29.53
C LEU A 13 -1.30 2.62 28.82
N SER A 14 -2.28 3.25 29.48
CA SER A 14 -3.59 3.51 28.87
C SER A 14 -3.48 4.38 27.61
N LEU A 15 -2.57 5.36 27.63
CA LEU A 15 -2.31 6.25 26.50
C LEU A 15 -1.61 5.52 25.35
N GLN A 16 -0.71 4.59 25.66
CA GLN A 16 -0.10 3.70 24.66
C GLN A 16 -1.12 2.74 24.03
N PHE A 17 -2.01 2.14 24.82
CA PHE A 17 -3.06 1.27 24.31
C PHE A 17 -4.06 2.05 23.45
N LYS A 18 -4.42 3.27 23.85
CA LYS A 18 -5.30 4.14 23.05
C LYS A 18 -4.69 4.46 21.69
N ARG A 19 -3.41 4.88 21.67
CA ARG A 19 -2.66 5.13 20.42
C ARG A 19 -2.56 3.88 19.53
N LEU A 20 -2.25 2.72 20.12
CA LEU A 20 -2.21 1.45 19.38
C LEU A 20 -3.57 1.07 18.79
N ARG A 21 -4.67 1.40 19.47
CA ARG A 21 -6.03 1.12 19.01
C ARG A 21 -6.43 2.05 17.87
N GLU A 22 -6.10 3.34 17.98
CA GLU A 22 -6.27 4.33 16.92
C GLU A 22 -5.45 3.95 15.68
N ASP A 23 -4.16 3.61 15.86
CA ASP A 23 -3.27 3.18 14.78
C ASP A 23 -3.75 1.92 14.04
N ARG A 24 -4.39 0.99 14.76
CA ARG A 24 -4.98 -0.22 14.19
C ARG A 24 -6.32 0.02 13.47
N GLN A 25 -6.95 1.17 13.68
CA GLN A 25 -8.17 1.56 12.98
C GLN A 25 -7.90 2.43 11.75
N CYS A 26 -6.72 3.03 11.66
CA CYS A 26 -6.35 3.87 10.52
C CYS A 26 -6.20 3.10 9.20
N PHE A 27 -6.61 3.74 8.12
CA PHE A 27 -6.33 3.31 6.75
C PHE A 27 -4.82 3.29 6.48
N ARG A 28 -4.30 2.19 5.91
CA ARG A 28 -2.90 2.07 5.48
C ARG A 28 -2.80 1.30 4.17
N VAL A 29 -1.82 1.66 3.35
CA VAL A 29 -1.43 0.87 2.17
C VAL A 29 -0.30 -0.05 2.58
N LEU A 30 -0.53 -1.37 2.52
CA LEU A 30 0.45 -2.39 2.91
C LEU A 30 1.36 -2.79 1.75
N LYS A 31 0.78 -2.95 0.55
CA LYS A 31 1.48 -3.44 -0.63
C LYS A 31 0.94 -2.79 -1.88
N VAL A 32 1.85 -2.39 -2.77
CA VAL A 32 1.50 -1.87 -4.10
C VAL A 32 2.36 -2.56 -5.15
N SER A 33 1.72 -3.13 -6.14
CA SER A 33 2.35 -3.69 -7.33
C SER A 33 1.44 -3.54 -8.53
N ALA A 34 1.94 -3.84 -9.73
CA ALA A 34 1.15 -3.83 -10.95
C ALA A 34 0.01 -4.87 -10.98
N LYS A 35 0.07 -5.89 -10.10
CA LYS A 35 -0.90 -6.99 -10.06
C LYS A 35 -1.72 -7.02 -8.78
N VAL A 36 -1.18 -6.51 -7.68
CA VAL A 36 -1.78 -6.66 -6.35
C VAL A 36 -1.61 -5.38 -5.57
N VAL A 37 -2.69 -4.95 -4.91
CA VAL A 37 -2.69 -3.89 -3.90
C VAL A 37 -3.34 -4.43 -2.65
N GLU A 38 -2.72 -4.17 -1.49
CA GLU A 38 -3.25 -4.57 -0.19
C GLU A 38 -3.41 -3.33 0.68
N PHE A 39 -4.61 -3.16 1.22
CA PHE A 39 -4.94 -2.13 2.19
C PHE A 39 -5.17 -2.75 3.56
N PHE A 40 -4.96 -1.96 4.59
CA PHE A 40 -5.39 -2.24 5.94
C PHE A 40 -6.38 -1.17 6.37
N PHE A 41 -7.56 -1.58 6.81
CA PHE A 41 -8.60 -0.67 7.28
C PHE A 41 -9.43 -1.32 8.38
N GLY A 42 -9.64 -0.60 9.48
CA GLY A 42 -10.50 -1.07 10.57
C GLY A 42 -10.08 -2.39 11.22
N GLY A 43 -8.80 -2.78 11.13
CA GLY A 43 -8.31 -4.08 11.63
C GLY A 43 -8.27 -5.20 10.58
N HIS A 44 -8.64 -4.92 9.33
CA HIS A 44 -8.78 -5.93 8.28
C HIS A 44 -7.88 -5.65 7.10
N THR A 45 -7.32 -6.72 6.53
CA THR A 45 -6.57 -6.64 5.28
C THR A 45 -7.52 -6.86 4.11
N ILE A 46 -7.51 -5.91 3.18
CA ILE A 46 -8.34 -5.92 1.98
C ILE A 46 -7.40 -6.00 0.80
N ARG A 47 -7.54 -7.06 0.00
CA ARG A 47 -6.65 -7.31 -1.13
C ARG A 47 -7.40 -7.14 -2.43
N PHE A 48 -6.76 -6.44 -3.35
CA PHE A 48 -7.19 -6.26 -4.73
C PHE A 48 -6.16 -6.86 -5.67
N GLU A 49 -6.63 -7.52 -6.71
CA GLU A 49 -5.81 -8.12 -7.76
C GLU A 49 -6.26 -7.69 -9.14
N TYR A 50 -5.30 -7.48 -10.03
CA TYR A 50 -5.53 -7.20 -11.43
C TYR A 50 -5.66 -8.53 -12.17
N ASP A 51 -6.88 -8.85 -12.60
CA ASP A 51 -7.18 -10.04 -13.40
C ASP A 51 -7.95 -9.65 -14.67
N LYS A 52 -7.54 -10.24 -15.81
CA LYS A 52 -8.19 -10.06 -17.13
C LYS A 52 -8.52 -8.61 -17.52
N GLY A 53 -7.68 -7.66 -17.12
CA GLY A 53 -7.86 -6.25 -17.49
C GLY A 53 -8.68 -5.42 -16.50
N ARG A 54 -9.17 -6.01 -15.40
CA ARG A 54 -9.96 -5.32 -14.37
C ARG A 54 -9.37 -5.57 -12.98
N VAL A 55 -9.62 -4.65 -12.07
CA VAL A 55 -9.31 -4.86 -10.65
C VAL A 55 -10.46 -5.62 -10.00
N ALA A 56 -10.15 -6.70 -9.31
CA ALA A 56 -11.07 -7.49 -8.54
C ALA A 56 -10.60 -7.56 -7.08
N ARG A 57 -11.54 -7.50 -6.13
CA ARG A 57 -11.25 -7.76 -4.74
C ARG A 57 -11.13 -9.26 -4.51
N ILE A 58 -10.12 -9.68 -3.75
CA ILE A 58 -9.97 -11.05 -3.27
C ILE A 58 -10.44 -11.11 -1.82
N GLY A 59 -11.42 -11.98 -1.54
CA GLY A 59 -11.96 -12.20 -0.20
C GLY A 59 -13.38 -11.68 -0.01
N GLY A 60 -13.91 -11.89 1.19
CA GLY A 60 -15.30 -11.60 1.54
C GLY A 60 -15.57 -10.12 1.86
N ASP A 61 -16.86 -9.81 1.95
CA ASP A 61 -17.34 -8.55 2.48
C ASP A 61 -17.10 -8.48 3.99
N TYR A 62 -16.65 -7.32 4.43
CA TYR A 62 -16.44 -7.02 5.82
C TYR A 62 -17.62 -6.18 6.32
N ARG A 63 -18.23 -6.62 7.42
CA ARG A 63 -19.49 -6.06 7.97
C ARG A 63 -19.46 -4.55 8.23
N TYR A 64 -18.28 -3.97 8.41
CA TYR A 64 -18.04 -2.56 8.77
C TYR A 64 -17.57 -1.71 7.59
N LEU A 65 -17.47 -2.27 6.38
CA LEU A 65 -17.22 -1.50 5.17
C LEU A 65 -18.51 -1.37 4.38
N GLY A 66 -18.95 -0.12 4.17
CA GLY A 66 -20.08 0.18 3.30
C GLY A 66 -19.72 0.00 1.84
N VAL A 67 -20.74 0.03 0.98
CA VAL A 67 -20.57 -0.03 -0.48
C VAL A 67 -19.72 1.16 -0.97
N GLU A 68 -19.89 2.33 -0.37
CA GLU A 68 -19.13 3.55 -0.68
C GLU A 68 -17.63 3.41 -0.36
N ASP A 69 -17.31 2.83 0.80
CA ASP A 69 -15.91 2.57 1.18
C ASP A 69 -15.26 1.60 0.19
N TYR A 70 -15.96 0.54 -0.19
CA TYR A 70 -15.47 -0.39 -1.19
C TYR A 70 -15.27 0.28 -2.56
N ALA A 71 -16.21 1.12 -3.00
CA ALA A 71 -16.06 1.87 -4.25
C ALA A 71 -14.81 2.77 -4.23
N ALA A 72 -14.58 3.49 -3.13
CA ALA A 72 -13.38 4.31 -2.95
C ALA A 72 -12.09 3.46 -2.99
N LEU A 73 -12.09 2.31 -2.29
CA LEU A 73 -10.95 1.40 -2.29
C LEU A 73 -10.66 0.77 -3.66
N TYR A 74 -11.69 0.47 -4.44
CA TYR A 74 -11.56 -0.03 -5.81
C TYR A 74 -10.88 0.99 -6.72
N ILE A 75 -11.36 2.24 -6.71
CA ILE A 75 -10.79 3.34 -7.49
C ILE A 75 -9.32 3.56 -7.09
N LEU A 76 -9.05 3.57 -5.77
CA LEU A 76 -7.70 3.75 -5.26
C LEU A 76 -6.78 2.60 -5.67
N ALA A 77 -7.25 1.35 -5.63
CA ALA A 77 -6.49 0.19 -6.09
C ALA A 77 -6.15 0.29 -7.58
N GLU A 78 -7.11 0.67 -8.43
CA GLU A 78 -6.89 0.89 -9.86
C GLU A 78 -5.82 1.95 -10.11
N MET A 79 -5.95 3.12 -9.46
CA MET A 79 -4.97 4.21 -9.59
C MET A 79 -3.56 3.75 -9.19
N LEU A 80 -3.44 3.05 -8.06
CA LEU A 80 -2.15 2.55 -7.56
C LEU A 80 -1.52 1.50 -8.47
N MET A 81 -2.31 0.55 -9.00
CA MET A 81 -1.84 -0.47 -9.93
C MET A 81 -1.40 0.14 -11.26
N MET A 82 -2.17 1.09 -11.80
CA MET A 82 -1.82 1.81 -13.03
C MET A 82 -0.55 2.65 -12.86
N ALA A 83 -0.41 3.35 -11.73
CA ALA A 83 0.81 4.09 -11.38
C ALA A 83 2.02 3.15 -11.26
N ALA A 84 1.86 1.98 -10.64
CA ALA A 84 2.90 0.97 -10.55
C ALA A 84 3.32 0.48 -11.94
N LEU A 85 2.35 0.13 -12.81
CA LEU A 85 2.59 -0.28 -14.21
C LEU A 85 3.36 0.79 -14.99
N ALA A 86 2.96 2.05 -14.91
CA ALA A 86 3.65 3.17 -15.56
C ALA A 86 5.10 3.30 -15.04
N GLY A 87 5.30 3.16 -13.74
CA GLY A 87 6.63 3.13 -13.12
C GLY A 87 7.52 2.00 -13.64
N TYR A 88 6.97 0.79 -13.82
CA TYR A 88 7.69 -0.34 -14.42
C TYR A 88 8.10 -0.07 -15.87
N LYS A 89 7.19 0.46 -16.70
CA LYS A 89 7.49 0.81 -18.11
C LYS A 89 8.63 1.84 -18.20
N LYS A 90 8.65 2.84 -17.32
CA LYS A 90 9.72 3.85 -17.25
C LYS A 90 11.07 3.26 -16.85
N LYS A 91 11.10 2.33 -15.88
CA LYS A 91 12.32 1.62 -15.48
C LYS A 91 12.86 0.71 -16.58
N ALA A 92 11.98 -0.02 -17.28
CA ALA A 92 12.36 -0.88 -18.40
C ALA A 92 13.02 -0.07 -19.54
N ARG A 93 12.39 1.03 -19.98
CA ARG A 93 12.95 1.93 -21.01
C ARG A 93 14.33 2.47 -20.63
N LYS A 94 14.54 2.86 -19.36
CA LYS A 94 15.86 3.33 -18.88
C LYS A 94 16.94 2.24 -18.92
N LYS A 95 16.60 0.98 -18.61
CA LYS A 95 17.55 -0.15 -18.70
C LYS A 95 17.94 -0.45 -20.15
N GLU A 96 16.97 -0.44 -21.07
CA GLU A 96 17.22 -0.62 -22.50
C GLU A 96 18.09 0.49 -23.09
N ALA A 97 17.83 1.76 -22.72
CA ALA A 97 18.64 2.89 -23.15
C ALA A 97 20.11 2.76 -22.68
N LYS A 98 20.35 2.31 -21.45
CA LYS A 98 21.71 2.04 -20.94
C LYS A 98 22.39 0.89 -21.69
N LYS A 99 21.67 -0.17 -22.05
CA LYS A 99 22.20 -1.31 -22.81
C LYS A 99 22.57 -0.92 -24.25
N LYS A 100 21.77 -0.08 -24.90
CA LYS A 100 22.06 0.48 -26.24
C LYS A 100 23.27 1.42 -26.22
N LYS A 101 23.39 2.32 -25.24
CA LYS A 101 24.59 3.18 -25.08
C LYS A 101 25.87 2.38 -24.84
N LYS A 102 25.84 1.33 -24.00
CA LYS A 102 27.01 0.46 -23.81
C LYS A 102 27.43 -0.26 -25.10
N LYS A 103 26.47 -0.73 -25.89
CA LYS A 103 26.75 -1.35 -27.20
C LYS A 103 27.33 -0.34 -28.20
N GLN A 104 26.79 0.87 -28.30
CA GLN A 104 27.35 1.90 -29.18
C GLN A 104 28.80 2.27 -28.81
N LEU A 105 29.11 2.39 -27.52
CA LEU A 105 30.47 2.71 -27.06
C LEU A 105 31.48 1.58 -27.33
N SER A 106 31.05 0.31 -27.32
CA SER A 106 31.92 -0.81 -27.71
C SER A 106 32.16 -0.89 -29.23
N PHE A 107 31.36 -0.19 -30.05
CA PHE A 107 31.52 -0.17 -31.51
C PHE A 107 32.37 1.02 -32.02
N ILE A 108 32.55 2.08 -31.22
CA ILE A 108 33.33 3.28 -31.59
C ILE A 108 34.81 3.15 -31.19
N GLY A 109 35.18 2.10 -30.45
CA GLY A 109 36.55 1.83 -29.98
C GLY A 109 37.37 0.86 -30.85
N ILE A 110 37.00 0.69 -32.13
CA ILE A 110 37.82 0.07 -33.18
C ILE A 110 38.13 1.15 -34.19
#